data_AF-A0AAP0Q2X4-F1
#
_entry.id   AF-A0AAP0Q2X4-F1
#
_cell.length_a   1.000
_cell.length_b   1.000
_cell.length_c   1.000
_cell.angle_alpha   90.00
_cell.angle_beta   90.00
_cell.angle_gamma   90.00
#
_symmetry.space_group_name_H-M   'P 1'
#
loop_
_entity.id
_entity.type
_entity.pdbx_description
1 polymer ?
#
loop_
_entity_poly.entity_id
_entity_poly.type
_entity_poly.pdbx_seq_one_letter_code
_entity_poly.pdbx_strand_id
1 'polypeptide(L)'
;MRHIVLLLRLLLFVSFCLWFVHFGWPLRQIDINNAFLNGQLVEEVYTNQPMGFVDPSQPNVFVCRLHKALYGLRQAPRAWFDQLKSTLLSWGFHNSKVTALCSSIIMSKLCCMSLVYVDDIIIIGSNQSSIQSFINKLNGKFALKDIGDLNLFLGMEVHRTLLKDQYLTQTTYIHRLLKKGGMSHAKPIATPFLVGKSCCTRMVVLLFMIKLFIGVCLVVSNILLIPGRTLLIL
;
A
#
# COMPACT_ATOMS: atom_id res chain seq x y z
N MET A 1 2.25 -0.11 17.79
CA MET A 1 1.23 0.35 16.79
C MET A 1 1.72 0.33 15.33
N ARG A 2 2.88 0.91 14.96
CA ARG A 2 3.35 0.97 13.55
C ARG A 2 3.48 -0.41 12.86
N HIS A 3 3.97 -1.42 13.57
CA HIS A 3 4.11 -2.78 13.02
C HIS A 3 2.78 -3.46 12.70
N ILE A 4 1.73 -3.24 13.51
CA ILE A 4 0.39 -3.80 13.30
C ILE A 4 -0.22 -3.19 12.03
N VAL A 5 -0.06 -1.87 11.83
CA VAL A 5 -0.56 -1.17 10.64
C VAL A 5 0.13 -1.69 9.37
N LEU A 6 1.44 -1.92 9.42
CA LEU A 6 2.19 -2.51 8.30
C LEU A 6 1.71 -3.94 7.99
N LEU A 7 1.46 -4.75 9.02
CA LEU A 7 0.97 -6.12 8.85
C LEU A 7 -0.42 -6.15 8.19
N LEU A 8 -1.34 -5.30 8.64
CA LEU A 8 -2.68 -5.15 8.04
C LEU A 8 -2.60 -4.75 6.56
N ARG A 9 -1.71 -3.82 6.21
CA ARG A 9 -1.50 -3.41 4.81
C ARG A 9 -0.98 -4.55 3.94
N LEU A 10 -0.01 -5.31 4.46
CA LEU A 10 0.53 -6.47 3.75
C LEU A 10 -0.56 -7.53 3.54
N LEU A 11 -1.36 -7.83 4.57
CA LEU A 11 -2.49 -8.76 4.49
C LEU A 11 -3.51 -8.34 3.43
N LEU A 12 -3.85 -7.05 3.36
CA LEU A 12 -4.79 -6.54 2.34
C LEU A 12 -4.25 -6.68 0.93
N PHE A 13 -3.00 -6.27 0.69
CA PHE A 13 -2.33 -6.42 -0.59
C PHE A 13 -2.34 -7.87 -1.08
N VAL A 14 -2.14 -8.77 -0.14
CA VAL A 14 -2.09 -10.20 -0.34
C VAL A 14 -3.44 -10.78 -0.70
N SER A 15 -4.50 -10.37 0.01
CA SER A 15 -5.86 -10.76 -0.32
C SER A 15 -6.24 -10.26 -1.73
N PHE A 16 -5.72 -9.09 -2.12
CA PHE A 16 -5.86 -8.57 -3.48
C PHE A 16 -5.17 -9.46 -4.52
N CYS A 17 -3.91 -9.84 -4.26
CA CYS A 17 -3.15 -10.76 -5.12
C CYS A 17 -3.82 -12.13 -5.24
N LEU A 18 -4.41 -12.64 -4.15
CA LEU A 18 -5.20 -13.86 -4.18
C LEU A 18 -6.37 -13.79 -5.15
N TRP A 19 -7.11 -12.69 -5.08
CA TRP A 19 -8.31 -12.50 -5.88
C TRP A 19 -7.95 -12.36 -7.36
N PHE A 20 -6.89 -11.60 -7.64
CA PHE A 20 -6.22 -11.54 -8.93
C PHE A 20 -5.87 -12.92 -9.49
N VAL A 21 -5.20 -13.77 -8.69
CA VAL A 21 -4.81 -15.15 -9.10
C VAL A 21 -6.03 -16.04 -9.31
N HIS A 22 -6.99 -16.01 -8.39
CA HIS A 22 -8.16 -16.88 -8.42
C HIS A 22 -9.04 -16.62 -9.64
N PHE A 23 -9.24 -15.35 -9.99
CA PHE A 23 -10.11 -14.96 -11.10
C PHE A 23 -9.37 -14.65 -12.40
N GLY A 24 -8.03 -14.56 -12.38
CA GLY A 24 -7.21 -14.22 -13.54
C GLY A 24 -7.48 -12.82 -14.11
N TRP A 25 -7.99 -11.90 -13.28
CA TRP A 25 -8.38 -10.56 -13.70
C TRP A 25 -7.16 -9.69 -13.96
N PRO A 26 -7.19 -8.70 -14.87
CA PRO A 26 -6.08 -7.75 -14.99
C PRO A 26 -5.88 -6.93 -13.72
N LEU A 27 -4.60 -6.68 -13.39
CA LEU A 27 -4.18 -5.87 -12.25
C LEU A 27 -3.24 -4.77 -12.73
N ARG A 28 -3.58 -3.52 -12.39
CA ARG A 28 -2.86 -2.31 -12.78
C ARG A 28 -2.46 -1.49 -11.57
N GLN A 29 -1.27 -0.89 -11.64
CA GLN A 29 -0.78 0.07 -10.66
C GLN A 29 -0.80 1.47 -11.26
N ILE A 30 -1.29 2.43 -10.49
CA ILE A 30 -1.25 3.86 -10.81
C ILE A 30 -0.66 4.62 -9.63
N ASP A 31 -0.10 5.78 -9.90
CA ASP A 31 0.45 6.71 -8.91
C ASP A 31 -0.20 8.08 -9.10
N ILE A 32 -0.67 8.70 -8.02
CA ILE A 32 -1.34 10.00 -8.08
C ILE A 32 -0.30 11.11 -7.91
N ASN A 33 -0.19 11.97 -8.91
CA ASN A 33 0.72 13.10 -8.84
C ASN A 33 0.25 14.10 -7.78
N ASN A 34 1.16 14.49 -6.88
CA ASN A 34 0.92 15.47 -5.85
C ASN A 34 -0.37 15.21 -5.03
N ALA A 35 -0.62 13.95 -4.66
CA ALA A 35 -1.88 13.51 -4.08
C ALA A 35 -2.37 14.39 -2.92
N PHE A 36 -1.48 14.82 -2.03
CA PHE A 36 -1.84 15.67 -0.89
C PHE A 36 -2.39 17.04 -1.30
N LEU A 37 -1.92 17.62 -2.42
CA LEU A 37 -2.43 18.90 -2.93
C LEU A 37 -3.88 18.81 -3.41
N ASN A 38 -4.38 17.58 -3.66
CA ASN A 38 -5.77 17.35 -4.01
C ASN A 38 -6.67 17.29 -2.76
N GLY A 39 -6.10 17.10 -1.56
CA GLY A 39 -6.82 17.10 -0.29
C GLY A 39 -7.20 18.51 0.17
N GLN A 40 -8.43 18.65 0.68
CA GLN A 40 -8.89 19.90 1.28
C GLN A 40 -8.55 19.94 2.78
N LEU A 41 -7.93 21.05 3.21
CA LEU A 41 -7.69 21.29 4.64
C LEU A 41 -8.98 21.82 5.28
N VAL A 42 -9.47 21.11 6.29
CA VAL A 42 -10.60 21.55 7.11
C VAL A 42 -10.16 22.58 8.16
N GLU A 43 -8.93 22.44 8.64
CA GLU A 43 -8.33 23.30 9.66
C GLU A 43 -7.55 24.44 9.01
N GLU A 44 -7.52 25.60 9.67
CA GLU A 44 -6.63 26.69 9.25
C GLU A 44 -5.20 26.40 9.68
N VAL A 45 -4.32 26.23 8.69
CA VAL A 45 -2.90 26.00 8.93
C VAL A 45 -2.12 27.18 8.38
N TYR A 46 -1.27 27.74 9.22
CA TYR A 46 -0.36 28.83 8.85
C TYR A 46 1.08 28.31 8.85
N THR A 47 1.87 28.74 7.88
CA THR A 47 3.30 28.42 7.77
C THR A 47 4.11 29.69 7.64
N ASN A 48 5.38 29.60 8.03
CA ASN A 48 6.35 30.64 7.71
C ASN A 48 6.43 30.84 6.18
N GLN A 49 6.86 32.03 5.79
CA GLN A 49 7.08 32.36 4.38
C GLN A 49 8.12 31.41 3.78
N PRO A 50 7.84 30.81 2.61
CA PRO A 50 8.79 29.92 1.96
C PRO A 50 9.98 30.71 1.42
N MET A 51 11.15 30.05 1.38
CA MET A 51 12.35 30.64 0.79
C MET A 51 12.08 31.09 -0.65
N GLY A 52 12.47 32.32 -0.98
CA GLY A 52 12.23 32.94 -2.29
C GLY A 52 10.91 33.72 -2.43
N PHE A 53 10.01 33.63 -1.45
CA PHE A 53 8.74 34.39 -1.41
C PHE A 53 8.61 35.24 -0.14
N VAL A 54 9.70 35.42 0.58
CA VAL A 54 9.75 36.25 1.79
C VAL A 54 9.62 37.71 1.37
N ASP A 55 8.62 38.40 1.90
CA ASP A 55 8.49 39.84 1.73
C ASP A 55 9.69 40.56 2.38
N PRO A 56 10.48 41.34 1.62
CA PRO A 56 11.64 42.05 2.16
C PRO A 56 11.29 43.07 3.25
N SER A 57 10.06 43.62 3.21
CA SER A 57 9.60 44.62 4.17
C SER A 57 9.24 44.02 5.52
N GLN A 58 8.76 42.77 5.54
CA GLN A 58 8.27 42.10 6.75
C GLN A 58 8.61 40.60 6.76
N PRO A 59 9.90 40.24 6.80
CA PRO A 59 10.33 38.85 6.64
C PRO A 59 9.88 37.93 7.79
N ASN A 60 9.74 38.48 9.00
CA ASN A 60 9.46 37.70 10.22
C ASN A 60 8.06 37.93 10.81
N VAL A 61 7.24 38.78 10.20
CA VAL A 61 5.91 39.14 10.72
C VAL A 61 4.80 38.43 9.95
N PHE A 62 4.95 38.29 8.64
CA PHE A 62 3.94 37.63 7.83
C PHE A 62 4.06 36.10 7.85
N VAL A 63 2.90 35.47 7.82
CA VAL A 63 2.72 34.03 7.70
C VAL A 63 1.79 33.73 6.53
N CYS A 64 1.99 32.60 5.87
CA CYS A 64 1.15 32.16 4.77
C CYS A 64 0.07 31.22 5.29
N ARG A 65 -1.18 31.47 4.91
CA ARG A 65 -2.27 30.53 5.12
C ARG A 65 -2.23 29.45 4.04
N LEU A 66 -2.24 28.18 4.44
CA LEU A 66 -2.34 27.07 3.50
C LEU A 66 -3.79 26.81 3.11
N HIS A 67 -4.08 26.88 1.81
CA HIS A 67 -5.37 26.48 1.26
C HIS A 67 -5.41 25.00 0.85
N LYS A 68 -4.25 24.38 0.65
CA LYS A 68 -4.10 22.98 0.23
C LYS A 68 -3.14 22.24 1.16
N ALA A 69 -3.35 20.93 1.29
CA ALA A 69 -2.52 20.13 2.18
C ALA A 69 -1.13 19.88 1.54
N LEU A 70 -0.09 20.38 2.20
CA LEU A 70 1.30 20.18 1.78
C LEU A 70 1.91 18.92 2.40
N TYR A 71 2.97 18.41 1.76
CA TYR A 71 3.83 17.39 2.35
C TYR A 71 4.38 17.85 3.72
N GLY A 72 4.46 16.92 4.67
CA GLY A 72 4.92 17.20 6.03
C GLY A 72 3.81 17.55 7.03
N LEU A 73 2.62 17.93 6.56
CA LEU A 73 1.45 18.09 7.43
C LEU A 73 0.95 16.72 7.91
N ARG A 74 0.68 16.59 9.21
CA ARG A 74 0.16 15.34 9.81
C ARG A 74 -1.23 14.96 9.27
N GLN A 75 -2.01 15.95 8.87
CA GLN A 75 -3.38 15.83 8.37
C GLN A 75 -3.46 15.63 6.85
N ALA A 76 -2.38 15.91 6.09
CA ALA A 76 -2.40 15.82 4.63
C ALA A 76 -2.81 14.43 4.09
N PRO A 77 -2.29 13.31 4.62
CA PRO A 77 -2.69 11.99 4.14
C PRO A 77 -4.18 11.69 4.36
N ARG A 78 -4.76 12.20 5.45
CA ARG A 78 -6.17 12.02 5.78
C ARG A 78 -7.06 12.87 4.87
N ALA A 79 -6.71 14.14 4.70
CA ALA A 79 -7.42 15.06 3.79
C ALA A 79 -7.47 14.52 2.36
N TRP A 80 -6.36 13.99 1.87
CA TRP A 80 -6.31 13.31 0.57
C TRP A 80 -7.22 12.09 0.52
N PHE A 81 -7.11 11.19 1.50
CA PHE A 81 -7.90 9.97 1.53
C PHE A 81 -9.41 10.25 1.57
N ASP A 82 -9.85 11.24 2.35
CA ASP A 82 -11.26 11.63 2.46
C ASP A 82 -11.77 12.22 1.13
N GLN A 83 -10.95 12.99 0.41
CA GLN A 83 -11.28 13.52 -0.91
C GLN A 83 -11.39 12.40 -1.97
N LEU A 84 -10.45 11.45 -1.97
CA LEU A 84 -10.49 10.31 -2.87
C LEU A 84 -11.70 9.41 -2.56
N LYS A 85 -11.94 9.12 -1.28
CA LYS A 85 -13.06 8.30 -0.83
C LYS A 85 -14.40 8.91 -1.22
N SER A 86 -14.63 10.19 -0.94
CA SER A 86 -15.89 10.87 -1.30
C SER A 86 -16.15 10.85 -2.80
N THR A 87 -15.09 11.02 -3.60
CA THR A 87 -15.14 10.89 -5.07
C THR A 87 -15.54 9.49 -5.52
N LEU A 88 -14.93 8.45 -4.94
CA LEU A 88 -15.22 7.07 -5.34
C LEU A 88 -16.63 6.64 -4.90
N LEU A 89 -17.08 7.11 -3.74
CA LEU A 89 -18.46 6.92 -3.28
C LEU A 89 -19.47 7.58 -4.22
N SER A 90 -19.20 8.80 -4.71
CA SER A 90 -20.10 9.46 -5.67
C SER A 90 -20.15 8.77 -7.03
N TRP A 91 -19.12 8.00 -7.39
CA TRP A 91 -19.11 7.15 -8.57
C TRP A 91 -19.76 5.77 -8.35
N GLY A 92 -20.40 5.55 -7.20
CA GLY A 92 -21.14 4.33 -6.90
C GLY A 92 -20.26 3.19 -6.41
N PHE A 93 -19.04 3.47 -5.95
CA PHE A 93 -18.28 2.46 -5.23
C PHE A 93 -18.70 2.38 -3.75
N HIS A 94 -18.42 1.25 -3.12
CA HIS A 94 -18.64 1.02 -1.70
C HIS A 94 -17.35 0.64 -0.99
N ASN A 95 -17.15 1.19 0.22
CA ASN A 95 -16.03 0.80 1.07
C ASN A 95 -16.25 -0.59 1.66
N SER A 96 -15.18 -1.37 1.74
CA SER A 96 -15.18 -2.60 2.53
C SER A 96 -15.35 -2.27 4.03
N LYS A 97 -16.06 -3.16 4.75
CA LYS A 97 -16.25 -3.06 6.21
C LYS A 97 -14.96 -3.30 7.01
N VAL A 98 -13.87 -3.72 6.35
CA VAL A 98 -12.70 -4.33 7.00
C VAL A 98 -11.62 -3.31 7.36
N THR A 99 -11.61 -2.08 6.83
CA THR A 99 -10.56 -1.10 7.22
C THR A 99 -10.97 0.37 7.15
N ALA A 100 -10.73 1.08 8.26
CA ALA A 100 -10.95 2.52 8.42
C ALA A 100 -9.69 3.39 8.25
N LEU A 101 -8.54 2.79 7.89
CA LEU A 101 -7.23 3.47 7.85
C LEU A 101 -6.61 3.40 6.46
N CYS A 102 -6.49 4.55 5.77
CA CYS A 102 -5.70 4.91 4.55
C CYS A 102 -5.46 3.86 3.44
N SER A 103 -6.09 2.70 3.52
CA SER A 103 -6.06 1.58 2.61
C SER A 103 -7.42 0.93 2.67
N SER A 104 -8.30 1.40 1.80
CA SER A 104 -9.63 0.85 1.59
C SER A 104 -9.62 -0.03 0.35
N ILE A 105 -10.44 -1.07 0.43
CA ILE A 105 -10.93 -1.77 -0.76
C ILE A 105 -12.23 -1.08 -1.14
N ILE A 106 -12.31 -0.61 -2.38
CA ILE A 106 -13.48 0.08 -2.87
C ILE A 106 -14.03 -0.72 -4.05
N MET A 107 -15.28 -1.17 -3.95
CA MET A 107 -15.91 -2.09 -4.91
C MET A 107 -16.97 -1.36 -5.74
N SER A 108 -16.95 -1.54 -7.06
CA SER A 108 -18.03 -1.11 -7.96
C SER A 108 -18.96 -2.28 -8.35
N LYS A 109 -20.18 -1.96 -8.81
CA LYS A 109 -21.13 -2.94 -9.38
C LYS A 109 -20.57 -3.71 -10.59
N LEU A 110 -19.53 -3.20 -11.24
CA LEU A 110 -18.87 -3.79 -12.41
C LEU A 110 -17.65 -4.65 -12.05
N CYS A 111 -17.59 -5.20 -10.83
CA CYS A 111 -16.49 -6.05 -10.36
C CYS A 111 -15.10 -5.37 -10.46
N CYS A 112 -15.04 -4.04 -10.30
CA CYS A 112 -13.76 -3.34 -10.14
C CYS A 112 -13.50 -3.11 -8.65
N MET A 113 -12.29 -3.45 -8.22
CA MET A 113 -11.76 -3.22 -6.89
C MET A 113 -10.53 -2.32 -6.97
N SER A 114 -10.41 -1.36 -6.05
CA SER A 114 -9.20 -0.56 -5.87
C SER A 114 -8.67 -0.69 -4.45
N LEU A 115 -7.36 -0.93 -4.33
CA LEU A 115 -6.60 -0.85 -3.08
C LEU A 115 -5.77 0.44 -3.12
N VAL A 116 -6.06 1.36 -2.19
CA VAL A 116 -5.35 2.64 -2.08
C VAL A 116 -4.21 2.52 -1.06
N TYR A 117 -3.05 3.08 -1.36
CA TYR A 117 -1.95 3.24 -0.41
C TYR A 117 -1.30 4.61 -0.59
N VAL A 118 -1.80 5.59 0.16
CA VAL A 118 -1.32 6.98 0.08
C VAL A 118 -1.42 7.49 -1.36
N ASP A 119 -0.31 7.53 -2.11
CA ASP A 119 -0.25 8.03 -3.49
C ASP A 119 -0.33 6.89 -4.52
N ASP A 120 0.05 5.67 -4.15
CA ASP A 120 -0.04 4.47 -4.98
C ASP A 120 -1.45 3.85 -4.91
N ILE A 121 -2.04 3.50 -6.04
CA ILE A 121 -3.32 2.78 -6.10
C ILE A 121 -3.18 1.55 -7.00
N ILE A 122 -3.62 0.40 -6.49
CA ILE A 122 -3.73 -0.84 -7.26
C ILE A 122 -5.19 -1.06 -7.62
N ILE A 123 -5.44 -1.38 -8.89
CA ILE A 123 -6.79 -1.62 -9.43
C ILE A 123 -6.82 -3.03 -10.00
N ILE A 124 -7.84 -3.81 -9.60
CA ILE A 124 -8.19 -5.09 -10.23
C ILE A 124 -9.61 -4.97 -10.74
N GLY A 125 -9.88 -5.47 -11.94
CA GLY A 125 -11.22 -5.50 -12.50
C GLY A 125 -11.41 -6.67 -13.44
N SER A 126 -12.66 -7.14 -13.57
CA SER A 126 -12.99 -8.27 -14.46
C SER A 126 -12.63 -8.02 -15.93
N ASN A 127 -12.73 -6.77 -16.39
CA ASN A 127 -12.49 -6.38 -17.77
C ASN A 127 -11.46 -5.25 -17.87
N GLN A 128 -10.51 -5.38 -18.81
CA GLN A 128 -9.48 -4.36 -19.07
C GLN A 128 -10.08 -3.02 -19.50
N SER A 129 -11.16 -3.03 -20.28
CA SER A 129 -11.88 -1.82 -20.71
C SER A 129 -12.48 -1.05 -19.53
N SER A 130 -13.06 -1.75 -18.56
CA SER A 130 -13.59 -1.16 -17.33
C SER A 130 -12.48 -0.51 -16.50
N ILE A 131 -11.33 -1.18 -16.38
CA ILE A 131 -10.15 -0.63 -15.69
C ILE A 131 -9.69 0.64 -16.40
N GLN A 132 -9.53 0.61 -17.73
CA GLN A 132 -9.07 1.78 -18.48
C GLN A 132 -10.03 2.96 -18.39
N SER A 133 -11.34 2.71 -18.47
CA SER A 133 -12.37 3.74 -18.29
C SER A 133 -12.30 4.36 -16.88
N PHE A 134 -12.07 3.54 -15.86
CA PHE A 134 -11.88 4.00 -14.50
C PHE A 134 -10.60 4.83 -14.33
N ILE A 135 -9.47 4.38 -14.89
CA ILE A 135 -8.21 5.13 -14.89
C ILE A 135 -8.40 6.48 -15.60
N ASN A 136 -9.08 6.51 -16.75
CA ASN A 136 -9.32 7.75 -17.49
C ASN A 136 -10.21 8.72 -16.69
N LYS A 137 -11.25 8.22 -16.01
CA LYS A 137 -12.10 9.02 -15.11
C LYS A 137 -11.30 9.56 -13.92
N LEU A 138 -10.44 8.75 -13.33
CA LEU A 138 -9.53 9.19 -12.27
C LEU A 138 -8.60 10.26 -12.78
N ASN A 139 -7.95 10.06 -13.94
CA ASN A 139 -7.00 11.01 -14.51
C ASN A 139 -7.64 12.37 -14.84
N GLY A 140 -8.91 12.36 -15.25
CA GLY A 140 -9.68 13.59 -15.48
C GLY A 140 -9.93 14.42 -14.21
N LYS A 141 -9.90 13.81 -13.02
CA LYS A 141 -10.14 14.48 -11.74
C LYS A 141 -8.87 14.69 -10.91
N PHE A 142 -7.97 13.72 -10.92
CA PHE A 142 -6.70 13.74 -10.22
C PHE A 142 -5.62 13.38 -11.23
N ALA A 143 -4.66 14.28 -11.44
CA ALA A 143 -3.53 14.01 -12.31
C ALA A 143 -2.80 12.75 -11.80
N LEU A 144 -2.67 11.74 -12.67
CA LEU A 144 -2.05 10.47 -12.30
C LEU A 144 -1.05 10.01 -13.36
N LYS A 145 -0.16 9.14 -12.93
CA LYS A 145 0.77 8.40 -13.76
C LYS A 145 0.36 6.93 -13.75
N ASP A 146 0.11 6.40 -14.95
CA ASP A 146 -0.13 4.97 -15.12
C ASP A 146 1.21 4.24 -15.16
N ILE A 147 1.47 3.39 -14.15
CA ILE A 147 2.71 2.61 -14.04
C ILE A 147 2.59 1.34 -14.89
N GLY A 148 1.38 0.88 -15.17
CA GLY A 148 1.12 -0.34 -15.93
C GLY A 148 0.92 -1.54 -15.01
N ASP A 149 1.58 -2.64 -15.33
CA ASP A 149 1.51 -3.87 -14.53
C ASP A 149 2.24 -3.72 -13.19
N LEU A 150 1.68 -4.35 -12.17
CA LEU A 150 2.28 -4.39 -10.84
C LEU A 150 3.51 -5.28 -10.82
N ASN A 151 4.67 -4.66 -10.66
CA ASN A 151 5.95 -5.34 -10.48
C ASN A 151 6.49 -5.17 -9.06
N LEU A 152 6.25 -4.02 -8.42
CA LEU A 152 6.76 -3.72 -7.08
C LEU A 152 5.75 -2.88 -6.30
N PHE A 153 5.37 -3.34 -5.10
CA PHE A 153 4.50 -2.58 -4.21
C PHE A 153 4.82 -2.89 -2.74
N LEU A 154 4.94 -1.85 -1.91
CA LEU A 154 5.35 -1.99 -0.50
C LEU A 154 6.66 -2.79 -0.30
N GLY A 155 7.55 -2.81 -1.29
CA GLY A 155 8.78 -3.60 -1.29
C GLY A 155 8.58 -5.11 -1.57
N MET A 156 7.37 -5.52 -1.94
CA MET A 156 7.06 -6.84 -2.50
C MET A 156 7.16 -6.78 -4.02
N GLU A 157 7.96 -7.67 -4.59
CA GLU A 157 8.04 -7.90 -6.02
C GLU A 157 6.97 -8.91 -6.44
N VAL A 158 6.28 -8.64 -7.54
CA VAL A 158 5.28 -9.54 -8.12
C VAL A 158 5.79 -10.03 -9.47
N HIS A 159 6.09 -11.32 -9.55
CA HIS A 159 6.58 -11.94 -10.77
C HIS A 159 5.46 -12.75 -11.42
N ARG A 160 5.24 -12.52 -12.71
CA ARG A 160 4.30 -13.30 -13.54
C ARG A 160 5.11 -14.21 -14.46
N THR A 161 4.90 -15.51 -14.35
CA THR A 161 5.48 -16.50 -15.25
C THR A 161 4.56 -16.74 -16.44
N LEU A 162 5.13 -17.05 -17.61
CA LEU A 162 4.42 -17.36 -18.86
C LEU A 162 3.37 -18.48 -18.73
N LEU A 163 3.54 -19.38 -17.75
CA LEU A 163 2.63 -20.48 -17.44
C LEU A 163 1.47 -20.08 -16.51
N LYS A 164 1.18 -18.78 -16.35
CA LYS A 164 0.21 -18.20 -15.39
C LYS A 164 0.53 -18.42 -13.92
N ASP A 165 1.67 -19.03 -13.61
CA ASP A 165 2.19 -19.09 -12.26
C ASP A 165 2.65 -17.71 -11.82
N GLN A 166 2.25 -17.31 -10.61
CA GLN A 166 2.64 -16.03 -10.02
C GLN A 166 3.22 -16.28 -8.66
N TYR A 167 4.28 -15.54 -8.33
CA TYR A 167 4.90 -15.63 -7.03
C TYR A 167 5.34 -14.24 -6.56
N LEU A 168 5.27 -14.08 -5.24
CA LEU A 168 5.63 -12.85 -4.55
C LEU A 168 7.00 -13.04 -3.92
N THR A 169 7.92 -12.10 -4.16
CA THR A 169 9.28 -12.14 -3.62
C THR A 169 9.65 -10.84 -2.94
N GLN A 170 10.67 -10.89 -2.08
CA GLN A 170 11.32 -9.72 -1.51
C GLN A 170 12.84 -9.83 -1.70
N THR A 171 13.27 -10.34 -2.85
CA THR A 171 14.66 -10.70 -3.13
C THR A 171 15.58 -9.50 -2.93
N THR A 172 15.20 -8.34 -3.45
CA THR A 172 15.96 -7.08 -3.28
C THR A 172 16.10 -6.68 -1.81
N TYR A 173 15.03 -6.83 -1.02
CA TYR A 173 15.06 -6.52 0.41
C TYR A 173 15.97 -7.47 1.19
N ILE A 174 15.89 -8.77 0.90
CA ILE A 174 16.72 -9.81 1.51
C ILE A 174 18.20 -9.55 1.20
N HIS A 175 18.56 -9.30 -0.06
CA HIS A 175 19.95 -8.97 -0.42
C HIS A 175 20.45 -7.70 0.27
N ARG A 176 19.59 -6.68 0.41
CA ARG A 176 19.95 -5.45 1.13
C ARG A 176 20.21 -5.72 2.62
N LEU A 177 19.41 -6.59 3.26
CA LEU A 177 19.64 -7.01 4.64
C LEU A 177 20.94 -7.82 4.78
N LEU A 178 21.17 -8.78 3.89
CA LEU A 178 22.40 -9.58 3.88
C LEU A 178 23.63 -8.69 3.73
N LYS A 179 23.58 -7.69 2.84
CA LYS A 179 24.67 -6.71 2.67
C LYS A 179 24.91 -5.88 3.94
N LYS A 180 23.84 -5.43 4.61
CA LYS A 180 23.96 -4.70 5.89
C LYS A 180 24.54 -5.55 7.02
N GLY A 181 24.23 -6.84 7.03
CA GLY A 181 24.77 -7.79 8.00
C GLY A 181 26.16 -8.34 7.67
N GLY A 182 26.80 -7.90 6.58
CA GLY A 182 28.08 -8.46 6.12
C GLY A 182 27.99 -9.90 5.61
N MET A 183 26.79 -10.38 5.31
CA MET A 183 26.46 -11.76 4.95
C MET A 183 26.20 -11.95 3.44
N SER A 184 26.79 -11.12 2.59
CA SER A 184 26.60 -11.20 1.13
C SER A 184 27.00 -12.53 0.51
N HIS A 185 27.90 -13.27 1.16
CA HIS A 185 28.39 -14.58 0.73
C HIS A 185 27.84 -15.74 1.57
N ALA A 186 26.80 -15.50 2.38
CA ALA A 186 26.19 -16.56 3.18
C ALA A 186 25.63 -17.67 2.27
N LYS A 187 25.93 -18.92 2.61
CA LYS A 187 25.48 -20.09 1.83
C LYS A 187 23.95 -20.20 1.93
N PRO A 188 23.22 -20.25 0.81
CA PRO A 188 21.78 -20.46 0.85
C PRO A 188 21.50 -21.85 1.43
N ILE A 189 20.59 -21.92 2.41
CA ILE A 189 20.07 -23.18 2.92
C ILE A 189 18.63 -23.34 2.46
N ALA A 190 18.28 -24.53 1.97
CA ALA A 190 16.90 -24.83 1.64
C ALA A 190 16.08 -24.83 2.94
N THR A 191 15.21 -23.83 3.10
CA THR A 191 14.16 -23.89 4.10
C THR A 191 13.20 -25.02 3.73
N PRO A 192 12.69 -25.81 4.70
CA PRO A 192 11.80 -26.92 4.42
C PRO A 192 10.47 -26.40 3.87
N PHE A 193 10.40 -26.26 2.56
CA PHE A 193 9.18 -25.98 1.81
C PHE A 193 9.18 -26.85 0.56
N LEU A 194 8.03 -27.47 0.29
CA LEU A 194 7.83 -28.35 -0.85
C LEU A 194 7.96 -27.56 -2.16
N VAL A 195 9.11 -27.70 -2.80
CA VAL A 195 9.31 -27.32 -4.21
C VAL A 195 8.81 -28.49 -5.05
N GLY A 196 7.74 -28.28 -5.84
CA GLY A 196 7.45 -29.17 -6.97
C GLY A 196 6.21 -30.07 -6.91
N LYS A 197 5.05 -29.61 -6.41
CA LYS A 197 3.77 -30.25 -6.78
C LYS A 197 2.76 -29.24 -7.31
N SER A 198 2.32 -29.50 -8.55
CA SER A 198 1.20 -28.91 -9.28
C SER A 198 -0.08 -29.01 -8.44
N CYS A 199 -0.30 -28.05 -7.54
CA CYS A 199 -1.55 -27.95 -6.81
C CYS A 199 -2.02 -26.50 -6.83
N CYS A 200 -3.25 -26.33 -7.30
CA CYS A 200 -4.01 -25.10 -7.40
C CYS A 200 -4.22 -24.48 -6.00
N THR A 201 -3.20 -23.87 -5.39
CA THR A 201 -3.26 -23.05 -4.15
C THR A 201 -1.88 -22.46 -3.79
N ARG A 202 -1.31 -21.64 -4.67
CA ARG A 202 0.04 -21.04 -4.48
C ARG A 202 0.01 -19.69 -3.77
N MET A 203 -0.55 -19.66 -2.56
CA MET A 203 -0.54 -18.46 -1.69
C MET A 203 -0.16 -18.76 -0.23
N VAL A 204 0.37 -19.96 0.03
CA VAL A 204 0.89 -20.37 1.35
C VAL A 204 2.26 -19.76 1.65
N VAL A 205 3.06 -19.42 0.63
CA VAL A 205 4.37 -18.74 0.78
C VAL A 205 4.25 -17.47 1.62
N LEU A 206 3.10 -16.81 1.51
CA LEU A 206 2.91 -15.54 2.14
C LEU A 206 2.30 -15.61 3.54
N LEU A 207 1.50 -16.63 3.85
CA LEU A 207 1.16 -16.96 5.25
C LEU A 207 2.41 -17.29 6.08
N PHE A 208 3.44 -17.87 5.46
CA PHE A 208 4.71 -18.12 6.14
C PHE A 208 5.58 -16.86 6.25
N MET A 209 5.62 -15.98 5.24
CA MET A 209 6.24 -14.65 5.38
C MET A 209 5.57 -13.83 6.49
N ILE A 210 4.23 -13.90 6.59
CA ILE A 210 3.47 -13.30 7.70
C ILE A 210 3.84 -13.95 9.04
N LYS A 211 3.92 -15.29 9.13
CA LYS A 211 4.36 -15.99 10.35
C LYS A 211 5.82 -15.70 10.73
N LEU A 212 6.71 -15.56 9.76
CA LEU A 212 8.11 -15.22 9.97
C LEU A 212 8.25 -13.76 10.39
N PHE A 213 7.46 -12.85 9.80
CA PHE A 213 7.43 -11.44 10.18
C PHE A 213 6.80 -11.24 11.57
N ILE A 214 5.73 -11.98 11.89
CA ILE A 214 5.13 -12.04 13.24
C ILE A 214 6.12 -12.64 14.24
N GLY A 215 6.79 -13.74 13.89
CA GLY A 215 7.79 -14.39 14.73
C GLY A 215 9.00 -13.49 15.00
N VAL A 216 9.53 -12.83 13.97
CA VAL A 216 10.64 -11.87 14.10
C VAL A 216 10.19 -10.62 14.86
N CYS A 217 8.97 -10.11 14.65
CA CYS A 217 8.45 -8.99 15.44
C CYS A 217 8.21 -9.34 16.92
N LEU A 218 7.76 -10.57 17.23
CA LEU A 218 7.59 -11.05 18.61
C LEU A 218 8.94 -11.22 19.32
N VAL A 219 9.93 -11.76 18.61
CA VAL A 219 11.31 -11.94 19.12
C VAL A 219 12.00 -10.58 19.37
N VAL A 220 11.80 -9.60 18.48
CA VAL A 220 12.37 -8.25 18.65
C VAL A 220 11.63 -7.42 19.72
N SER A 221 10.40 -7.79 20.09
CA SER A 221 9.60 -7.08 21.11
C SER A 221 9.72 -7.67 22.52
N ASN A 222 10.63 -8.63 22.76
CA ASN A 222 10.80 -9.32 24.07
C ASN A 222 9.50 -9.94 24.64
N ILE A 223 8.56 -10.31 23.77
CA ILE A 223 7.39 -11.09 24.19
C ILE A 223 7.75 -12.56 24.00
N LEU A 224 8.35 -13.13 25.03
CA LEU A 224 8.62 -14.55 25.14
C LEU A 224 7.28 -15.30 25.22
N LEU A 225 6.84 -15.89 24.12
CA LEU A 225 5.75 -16.88 24.14
C LEU A 225 6.27 -18.14 24.85
N ILE A 226 6.11 -18.18 26.17
CA ILE A 226 6.17 -19.43 26.94
C ILE A 226 4.87 -20.19 26.65
N PRO A 227 4.91 -21.43 26.14
CA PRO A 227 3.69 -22.18 25.88
C PRO A 227 3.03 -22.55 27.22
N GLY A 228 1.78 -22.13 27.42
CA GLY A 228 0.92 -22.68 28.49
C GLY A 228 0.40 -21.72 29.57
N ARG A 229 0.45 -20.40 29.43
CA ARG A 229 -0.29 -19.49 30.35
C ARG A 229 -1.15 -18.47 29.61
N THR A 230 -2.40 -18.40 30.07
CA THR A 230 -3.49 -17.52 29.66
C THR A 230 -3.05 -16.05 29.59
N LEU A 231 -3.39 -15.38 28.49
CA LEU A 231 -3.22 -13.93 28.33
C LEU A 231 -3.93 -13.19 29.48
N LEU A 232 -3.17 -12.45 30.27
CA LEU A 232 -3.69 -11.33 31.05
C LEU A 232 -3.15 -10.06 30.39
N ILE A 233 -4.09 -9.29 29.82
CA ILE A 233 -3.89 -7.97 29.23
C ILE A 233 -3.75 -6.98 30.38
N LEU A 234 -2.62 -6.26 30.43
CA LEU A 234 -2.52 -4.91 30.97
C LEU A 234 -1.67 -4.09 29.99
#